data_AF-A0A519YK85-F1
#
_entry.id   AF-A0A519YK85-F1
#
_cell.length_a   1.000
_cell.length_b   1.000
_cell.length_c   1.000
_cell.angle_alpha   90.00
_cell.angle_beta   90.00
_cell.angle_gamma   90.00
#
_symmetry.space_group_name_H-M   'P 1'
#
loop_
_entity.id
_entity.type
_entity.pdbx_description
1 polymer ?
#
loop_
_entity_poly.entity_id
_entity_poly.type
_entity_poly.pdbx_seq_one_letter_code
_entity_poly.pdbx_strand_id
1 'polypeptide(L)'
;MASKTTTGLLCFTGGALAGAAVTLLYAPETGRETRSWLSYQLEKYRSVLADLTESLVTGRDNAPSSAKSEGQRVIQDAKSKAEQLLGDVDQLISQINSRRAI
;
A
#
# COMPACT_ATOMS: atom_id res chain seq x y z
N MET A 1 -0.65 28.94 66.00
CA MET A 1 -0.66 28.79 64.52
C MET A 1 0.16 27.55 64.08
N ALA A 2 0.03 26.40 64.75
CA ALA A 2 0.89 25.22 64.53
C ALA A 2 0.22 24.07 63.73
N SER A 3 -1.10 24.13 63.49
CA SER A 3 -1.85 23.01 62.89
C SER A 3 -1.80 23.00 61.36
N LYS A 4 -1.88 24.17 60.69
CA LYS A 4 -1.88 24.23 59.20
C LYS A 4 -0.55 23.81 58.58
N THR A 5 0.57 24.09 59.24
CA THR A 5 1.92 23.74 58.76
C THR A 5 2.17 22.23 58.84
N THR A 6 1.74 21.57 59.93
CA THR A 6 1.87 20.11 60.07
C THR A 6 0.97 19.36 59.07
N THR A 7 -0.28 19.80 58.87
CA THR A 7 -1.16 19.22 57.85
C THR A 7 -0.60 19.43 56.43
N GLY A 8 -0.01 20.59 56.14
CA GLY A 8 0.63 20.86 54.85
C GLY A 8 1.83 19.96 54.58
N LEU A 9 2.68 19.73 55.58
CA LEU A 9 3.83 18.82 55.47
C LEU A 9 3.39 17.37 55.27
N LEU A 10 2.33 16.91 55.95
CA LEU A 10 1.78 15.57 55.77
C LEU A 10 1.14 15.37 54.38
N CYS A 11 0.43 16.36 53.86
CA CYS A 11 -0.09 16.30 52.49
C CYS A 11 1.04 16.33 51.45
N PHE A 12 2.12 17.09 51.69
CA PHE A 12 3.27 17.14 50.79
C PHE A 12 4.03 15.81 50.77
N THR A 13 4.34 15.23 51.94
CA THR A 13 5.03 13.94 52.01
C THR A 13 4.16 12.81 51.49
N GLY A 14 2.86 12.82 51.80
CA GLY A 14 1.89 11.87 51.24
C GLY A 14 1.80 11.96 49.71
N GLY A 15 1.74 13.18 49.16
CA GLY A 15 1.72 13.41 47.72
C GLY A 15 3.03 13.04 47.03
N ALA A 16 4.17 13.35 47.63
CA ALA A 16 5.49 13.01 47.10
C ALA A 16 5.72 11.49 47.07
N LEU A 17 5.34 10.79 48.14
CA LEU A 17 5.44 9.32 48.20
C LEU A 17 4.50 8.65 47.21
N ALA A 18 3.26 9.14 47.08
CA ALA A 18 2.32 8.64 46.08
C ALA A 18 2.83 8.87 44.65
N GLY A 19 3.36 10.06 44.34
CA GLY A 19 3.94 10.36 43.03
C GLY A 19 5.18 9.51 42.71
N ALA A 20 6.06 9.30 43.70
CA ALA A 20 7.23 8.43 43.56
C ALA A 20 6.82 6.96 43.32
N ALA A 21 5.80 6.45 44.01
CA ALA A 21 5.32 5.09 43.81
C ALA A 21 4.73 4.89 42.40
N VAL A 22 3.95 5.85 41.90
CA VAL A 22 3.36 5.80 40.55
C VAL A 22 4.44 5.84 39.47
N THR A 23 5.43 6.72 39.62
CA THR A 23 6.52 6.87 38.65
C THR A 23 7.49 5.70 38.66
N LEU A 24 7.75 5.09 39.83
CA LEU A 24 8.56 3.87 39.93
C LEU A 24 7.84 2.66 39.30
N LEU A 25 6.53 2.52 39.49
CA LEU A 25 5.76 1.42 38.88
C LEU A 25 5.64 1.56 37.36
N TYR A 26 5.57 2.79 36.87
CA TYR A 26 5.63 3.08 35.44
C TYR A 26 7.07 3.16 34.92
N ALA A 27 8.09 3.00 35.80
CA ALA A 27 9.47 3.13 35.39
C ALA A 27 9.72 2.17 34.23
N PRO A 28 10.14 2.69 33.06
CA PRO A 28 10.33 1.86 31.90
C PRO A 28 11.38 0.79 32.22
N GLU A 29 11.13 -0.44 31.77
CA GLU A 29 12.14 -1.50 31.86
C GLU A 29 13.48 -1.01 31.29
N THR A 30 14.58 -1.59 31.77
CA THR A 30 15.93 -1.20 31.33
C THR A 30 16.01 -1.22 29.81
N GLY A 31 16.47 -0.12 29.20
CA GLY A 31 16.41 0.09 27.74
C GLY A 31 17.11 -0.97 26.87
N ARG A 32 17.88 -1.89 27.47
CA ARG A 32 18.41 -3.09 26.81
C ARG A 32 17.30 -4.03 26.35
N GLU A 33 16.33 -4.31 27.23
CA GLU A 33 15.21 -5.22 26.94
C GLU A 33 14.20 -4.57 25.99
N THR A 34 13.93 -3.27 26.17
CA THR A 34 13.06 -2.51 25.24
C THR A 34 13.63 -2.47 23.83
N ARG A 35 14.95 -2.34 23.66
CA ARG A 35 15.59 -2.38 22.34
C ARG A 35 15.53 -3.78 21.74
N SER A 36 15.78 -4.82 22.53
CA SER A 36 15.68 -6.21 22.08
C SER A 36 14.26 -6.52 21.59
N TRP A 37 13.25 -6.16 22.38
CA TRP A 37 11.84 -6.34 22.02
C TRP A 37 11.44 -5.52 20.79
N LEU A 38 11.88 -4.26 20.70
CA LEU A 38 11.60 -3.41 19.56
C LEU A 38 12.28 -3.93 18.29
N SER A 39 13.53 -4.38 18.37
CA SER A 39 14.25 -5.01 17.26
C SER A 39 13.54 -6.27 16.78
N TYR A 40 13.08 -7.13 17.69
CA TYR A 40 12.31 -8.33 17.35
C TYR A 40 11.01 -7.98 16.61
N GLN A 41 10.29 -6.98 17.13
CA GLN A 41 9.03 -6.55 16.52
C GLN A 41 9.27 -5.89 15.14
N LEU A 42 10.36 -5.14 14.98
CA LEU A 42 10.73 -4.49 13.73
C LEU A 42 11.10 -5.52 12.65
N GLU A 43 11.82 -6.58 13.01
CA GLU A 43 12.14 -7.69 12.11
C GLU A 43 10.86 -8.39 11.62
N LYS A 44 9.90 -8.63 12.54
CA LYS A 44 8.61 -9.24 12.20
C LYS A 44 7.75 -8.34 11.30
N TYR A 45 7.77 -7.03 11.51
CA TYR A 45 7.07 -6.12 10.60
C TYR A 45 7.77 -6.05 9.24
N ARG A 46 9.10 -6.08 9.20
CA ARG A 46 9.85 -6.10 7.93
C ARG A 46 9.46 -7.28 7.05
N SER A 47 9.31 -8.48 7.62
CA SER A 47 8.88 -9.65 6.84
C SER A 47 7.45 -9.50 6.32
N VAL A 48 6.53 -8.96 7.13
CA VAL A 48 5.14 -8.71 6.72
C VAL A 48 5.06 -7.67 5.60
N LEU A 49 5.85 -6.59 5.70
CA LEU A 49 5.91 -5.56 4.65
C LEU A 49 6.51 -6.11 3.35
N ALA A 50 7.54 -6.96 3.44
CA ALA A 50 8.11 -7.60 2.26
C ALA A 50 7.07 -8.49 1.56
N ASP A 51 6.32 -9.29 2.31
CA ASP A 51 5.30 -10.20 1.77
C ASP A 51 4.11 -9.45 1.13
N LEU A 52 3.68 -8.35 1.76
CA LEU A 52 2.69 -7.45 1.18
C LEU A 52 3.19 -6.76 -0.09
N THR A 53 4.46 -6.37 -0.12
CA THR A 53 5.08 -5.73 -1.30
C THR A 53 5.19 -6.72 -2.45
N GLU A 54 5.62 -7.96 -2.18
CA GLU A 54 5.68 -9.04 -3.16
C GLU A 54 4.29 -9.39 -3.69
N SER A 55 3.29 -9.46 -2.81
CA SER A 55 1.89 -9.68 -3.17
C SER A 55 1.30 -8.54 -4.02
N LEU A 56 1.72 -7.30 -3.79
CA LEU A 56 1.32 -6.14 -4.59
C LEU A 56 2.00 -6.13 -5.97
N VAL A 57 3.28 -6.50 -6.05
CA VAL A 57 4.00 -6.64 -7.32
C VAL A 57 3.43 -7.80 -8.13
N THR A 58 3.29 -8.97 -7.52
CA THR A 58 2.70 -10.16 -8.15
C THR A 58 1.23 -9.95 -8.50
N GLY A 59 0.46 -9.28 -7.64
CA GLY A 59 -0.93 -8.90 -7.90
C GLY A 59 -1.07 -7.89 -9.03
N ARG A 60 -0.06 -7.04 -9.25
CA ARG A 60 0.00 -6.11 -10.39
C ARG A 60 0.23 -6.82 -11.72
N ASP A 61 1.00 -7.91 -11.73
CA ASP A 61 1.20 -8.73 -12.92
C ASP A 61 -0.03 -9.60 -13.25
N ASN A 62 -0.79 -10.02 -12.22
CA ASN A 62 -1.99 -10.86 -12.38
C ASN A 62 -3.31 -10.08 -12.53
N ALA A 63 -3.32 -8.77 -12.24
CA ALA A 63 -4.46 -7.91 -12.53
C ALA A 63 -4.29 -7.34 -13.94
N PRO A 64 -4.98 -7.87 -14.97
CA PRO A 64 -5.02 -7.22 -16.28
C PRO A 64 -5.63 -5.83 -16.05
N SER A 65 -4.78 -4.80 -16.09
CA SER A 65 -5.25 -3.44 -15.94
C SER A 65 -6.28 -3.18 -17.02
N SER A 66 -7.35 -2.45 -16.68
CA SER A 66 -8.38 -2.04 -17.64
C SER A 66 -7.75 -1.40 -18.88
N ALA A 67 -6.63 -0.68 -18.72
CA ALA A 67 -5.84 -0.12 -19.79
C ALA A 67 -5.23 -1.15 -20.76
N LYS A 68 -4.76 -2.31 -20.27
CA LYS A 68 -4.22 -3.38 -21.13
C LYS A 68 -5.33 -4.08 -21.92
N SER A 69 -6.48 -4.30 -21.29
CA SER A 69 -7.65 -4.91 -21.92
C SER A 69 -8.27 -4.00 -23.00
N GLU A 70 -8.49 -2.72 -22.68
CA GLU A 70 -8.93 -1.72 -23.65
C GLU A 70 -7.90 -1.51 -24.76
N GLY A 71 -6.60 -1.52 -24.42
CA GLY A 71 -5.50 -1.47 -25.39
C GLY A 71 -5.54 -2.62 -26.40
N GLN A 72 -5.75 -3.85 -25.95
CA GLN A 72 -5.91 -4.99 -26.86
C GLN A 72 -7.18 -4.92 -27.70
N ARG A 73 -8.29 -4.39 -27.15
CA ARG A 73 -9.52 -4.19 -27.92
C ARG A 73 -9.32 -3.19 -29.05
N VAL A 74 -8.71 -2.03 -28.80
CA VAL A 74 -8.46 -1.03 -29.85
C VAL A 74 -7.50 -1.53 -30.93
N ILE A 75 -6.51 -2.34 -30.57
CA ILE A 75 -5.59 -2.96 -31.54
C ILE A 75 -6.35 -3.96 -32.43
N GLN A 76 -7.25 -4.75 -31.85
CA GLN A 76 -8.06 -5.71 -32.59
C GLN A 76 -9.05 -5.00 -33.53
N ASP A 77 -9.68 -3.93 -33.07
CA ASP A 77 -10.59 -3.10 -33.87
C ASP A 77 -9.84 -2.46 -35.05
N ALA A 78 -8.65 -1.90 -34.81
CA ALA A 78 -7.82 -1.32 -35.86
C ALA A 78 -7.40 -2.38 -36.90
N LYS A 79 -7.04 -3.59 -36.44
CA LYS A 79 -6.70 -4.70 -37.34
C LYS A 79 -7.89 -5.11 -38.21
N SER A 80 -9.07 -5.29 -37.60
CA SER A 80 -10.30 -5.62 -38.32
C SER A 80 -10.67 -4.56 -39.36
N LYS A 81 -10.51 -3.28 -39.00
CA LYS A 81 -10.77 -2.18 -39.93
C LYS A 81 -9.80 -2.17 -41.10
N ALA A 82 -8.52 -2.45 -40.84
CA ALA A 82 -7.51 -2.56 -41.89
C ALA A 82 -7.78 -3.73 -42.84
N GLU A 83 -8.24 -4.87 -42.33
CA GLU A 83 -8.65 -6.03 -43.15
C GLU A 83 -9.87 -5.71 -44.04
N GLN A 84 -10.86 -4.98 -43.51
CA GLN A 84 -11.99 -4.48 -44.31
C GLN A 84 -11.53 -3.55 -45.44
N LEU A 85 -10.68 -2.57 -45.12
CA LEU A 85 -10.12 -1.63 -46.10
C LEU A 85 -9.36 -2.36 -47.22
N LEU A 86 -8.60 -3.39 -46.88
CA LEU A 86 -7.88 -4.21 -47.87
C LEU A 86 -8.85 -4.95 -48.78
N GLY A 87 -9.90 -5.55 -48.21
CA GLY A 87 -10.94 -6.24 -48.98
C GLY A 87 -11.72 -5.31 -49.91
N ASP A 88 -12.04 -4.09 -49.45
CA ASP A 88 -12.72 -3.07 -50.26
C ASP A 88 -11.84 -2.62 -51.43
N VAL A 89 -10.52 -2.50 -51.22
CA VAL A 89 -9.56 -2.19 -52.30
C VAL A 89 -9.50 -3.32 -53.33
N ASP A 90 -9.45 -4.59 -52.89
CA ASP A 90 -9.44 -5.74 -53.80
C ASP A 90 -10.73 -5.82 -54.64
N GLN A 91 -11.89 -5.54 -54.04
CA GLN A 91 -13.15 -5.46 -54.76
C GLN A 91 -13.16 -4.34 -55.80
N LEU A 92 -12.61 -3.17 -55.47
CA LEU A 92 -12.54 -2.03 -56.39
C LEU A 92 -11.63 -2.34 -57.59
N ILE A 93 -10.46 -2.98 -57.35
CA ILE A 93 -9.56 -3.44 -58.41
C ILE A 93 -10.26 -4.44 -59.32
N SER A 94 -10.99 -5.40 -58.75
CA SER A 94 -11.74 -6.40 -59.52
C SER A 94 -12.83 -5.76 -60.39
N GLN A 95 -13.57 -4.79 -59.87
CA GLN A 95 -14.58 -4.04 -60.65
C GLN A 95 -13.95 -3.25 -61.81
N ILE A 96 -12.79 -2.62 -61.60
CA ILE A 96 -12.08 -1.88 -62.65
C ILE A 96 -11.61 -2.83 -63.75
N ASN A 97 -11.01 -3.96 -63.39
CA ASN A 97 -10.56 -4.96 -64.37
C ASN A 97 -11.74 -5.58 -65.14
N SER A 98 -12.86 -5.84 -64.46
CA SER A 98 -14.07 -6.38 -65.09
C SER A 98 -14.70 -5.39 -66.09
N ARG A 99 -14.74 -4.09 -65.78
CA ARG A 99 -15.19 -3.06 -66.74
C ARG A 99 -14.26 -2.88 -67.92
N ARG A 100 -12.95 -3.10 -67.74
CA ARG A 100 -11.94 -2.92 -68.80
C ARG A 100 -11.88 -4.09 -69.78
N ALA A 101 -12.36 -5.27 -69.38
CA ALA A 101 -12.40 -6.48 -70.21
C ALA A 101 -13.67 -6.61 -71.08
N ILE A 102 -14.59 -5.63 -71.00
CA ILE A 102 -15.79 -5.48 -71.83
C ILE A 102 -15.54 -4.30 -72.79
#